data_AF-A0A7K2MXR6-F1
#
_entry.id   AF-A0A7K2MXR6-F1
#
_cell.length_a   1.000
_cell.length_b   1.000
_cell.length_c   1.000
_cell.angle_alpha   90.00
_cell.angle_beta   90.00
_cell.angle_gamma   90.00
#
_symmetry.space_group_name_H-M   'P 1'
#
loop_
_entity.id
_entity.type
_entity.pdbx_description
1 polymer ?
#
loop_
_entity_poly.entity_id
_entity_poly.type
_entity_poly.pdbx_seq_one_letter_code
_entity_poly.pdbx_strand_id
1 'polypeptide(L)'
;MPKNTSVAAHLRRLLELLASGAPAEDFGTVATEARRGGVGGDDLAEIEQATQAALRVHGALRQHQRREAELTALFDTAGDLAALRDLDAVLRSIVRRARMLLGTDTAYLTLPDEEAGDTFMRVTDGSVSELFQNLRLQ
;
A
#
# COMPACT_ATOMS: atom_id res chain seq x y z
N MET A 1 5.76 -23.17 40.35
CA MET A 1 5.35 -24.10 39.27
C MET A 1 5.61 -23.40 37.94
N PRO A 2 6.41 -23.95 37.01
CA PRO A 2 6.64 -23.30 35.74
C PRO A 2 5.33 -23.24 34.93
N LYS A 3 5.00 -22.06 34.40
CA LYS A 3 3.85 -21.87 33.51
C LYS A 3 4.16 -22.55 32.18
N ASN A 4 3.65 -23.77 31.98
CA ASN A 4 3.66 -24.44 30.68
C ASN A 4 2.89 -23.56 29.69
N THR A 5 3.62 -22.70 28.98
CA THR A 5 3.03 -21.81 27.98
C THR A 5 2.88 -22.63 26.71
N SER A 6 1.62 -22.88 26.32
CA SER A 6 1.26 -23.68 25.16
C SER A 6 1.90 -23.17 23.86
N VAL A 7 2.24 -24.07 22.94
CA VAL A 7 2.65 -23.77 21.55
C VAL A 7 1.73 -22.74 20.90
N ALA A 8 0.42 -22.87 21.09
CA ALA A 8 -0.57 -21.97 20.52
C ALA A 8 -0.39 -20.50 20.94
N ALA A 9 0.13 -20.24 22.15
CA ALA A 9 0.40 -18.88 22.62
C ALA A 9 1.58 -18.26 21.86
N HIS A 10 2.64 -19.03 21.61
CA HIS A 10 3.79 -18.58 20.84
C HIS A 10 3.44 -18.35 19.37
N LEU A 11 2.66 -19.26 18.77
CA LEU A 11 2.17 -19.10 17.39
C LEU A 11 1.31 -17.83 17.26
N ARG A 12 0.39 -17.59 18.20
CA ARG A 12 -0.42 -16.37 18.22
C ARG A 12 0.46 -15.13 18.31
N ARG A 13 1.49 -15.17 19.15
CA ARG A 13 2.44 -14.06 19.28
C ARG A 13 3.17 -13.77 17.98
N LEU A 14 3.63 -14.79 17.25
CA LEU A 14 4.25 -14.61 15.93
C LEU A 14 3.29 -13.97 14.92
N LEU A 15 2.01 -14.37 14.93
CA LEU A 15 0.99 -13.76 14.08
C LEU A 15 0.72 -12.30 14.45
N GLU A 16 0.68 -11.96 15.73
CA GLU A 16 0.56 -10.58 16.21
C GLU A 16 1.74 -9.72 15.73
N LEU A 17 2.97 -10.24 15.82
CA LEU A 17 4.17 -9.54 15.36
C LEU A 17 4.15 -9.32 13.83
N LEU A 18 3.65 -10.30 13.06
CA LEU A 18 3.41 -10.12 11.62
C LEU A 18 2.39 -9.03 11.36
N ALA A 19 1.25 -9.06 12.06
CA ALA A 19 0.17 -8.10 11.87
C ALA A 19 0.57 -6.66 12.23
N SER A 20 1.38 -6.49 13.28
CA SER A 20 1.89 -5.17 13.68
C SER A 20 3.12 -4.72 12.88
N GLY A 21 3.65 -5.56 12.00
CA GLY A 21 4.87 -5.27 11.24
C GLY A 21 6.13 -5.09 12.11
N ALA A 22 6.18 -5.79 13.26
CA ALA A 22 7.25 -5.65 14.25
C ALA A 22 8.66 -5.91 13.68
N PRO A 23 9.73 -5.40 14.31
CA PRO A 23 11.11 -5.70 13.94
C PRO A 23 11.42 -7.21 13.90
N ALA A 24 12.32 -7.63 13.01
CA ALA A 24 12.70 -9.04 12.85
C ALA A 24 13.28 -9.67 14.13
N GLU A 25 13.92 -8.87 14.98
CA GLU A 25 14.50 -9.31 16.27
C GLU A 25 13.44 -9.79 17.26
N ASP A 26 12.24 -9.23 17.23
CA ASP A 26 11.15 -9.60 18.14
C ASP A 26 10.68 -11.04 17.89
N PHE A 27 10.73 -11.50 16.64
CA PHE A 27 10.39 -12.88 16.28
C PHE A 27 11.36 -13.89 16.89
N GLY A 28 12.67 -13.58 16.86
CA GLY A 28 13.70 -14.45 17.46
C GLY A 28 13.58 -14.55 18.99
N THR A 29 13.02 -13.52 19.63
CA THR A 29 12.76 -13.51 21.07
C THR A 29 11.71 -14.56 21.45
N VAL A 30 10.69 -14.80 20.63
CA VAL A 30 9.63 -15.80 20.90
C VAL A 30 10.20 -17.21 21.06
N ALA A 31 11.08 -17.65 20.15
CA ALA A 31 11.73 -18.97 20.27
C ALA A 31 12.69 -19.04 21.47
N THR A 32 13.36 -17.94 21.81
CA THR A 32 14.26 -17.86 22.96
C THR A 32 13.49 -17.99 24.29
N GLU A 33 12.32 -17.34 24.39
CA GLU A 33 11.44 -17.43 25.54
C GLU A 33 10.84 -18.82 25.70
N ALA A 34 10.40 -19.46 24.62
CA ALA A 34 9.92 -20.84 24.64
C ALA A 34 10.97 -21.81 25.20
N ARG A 35 12.22 -21.68 24.75
CA ARG A 35 13.35 -22.49 25.24
C ARG A 35 13.60 -22.28 26.73
N ARG A 36 13.59 -21.03 27.19
CA ARG A 36 13.75 -20.68 28.62
C ARG A 36 12.57 -21.15 29.48
N GLY A 37 11.37 -21.20 28.90
CA GLY A 37 10.14 -21.66 29.55
C GLY A 37 10.08 -23.18 29.77
N GLY A 38 11.04 -23.95 29.26
CA GLY A 38 11.08 -25.40 29.42
C GLY A 38 10.01 -26.12 28.59
N VAL A 39 9.62 -25.55 27.44
CA VAL A 39 8.71 -26.18 26.48
C VAL A 39 9.30 -27.52 26.02
N GLY A 40 8.44 -28.54 25.84
CA GLY A 40 8.87 -29.88 25.40
C GLY A 40 9.57 -29.86 24.04
N GLY A 41 10.38 -30.87 23.75
CA GLY A 41 11.23 -30.90 22.54
C GLY A 41 10.46 -30.76 21.23
N ASP A 42 9.36 -31.51 21.08
CA ASP A 42 8.52 -31.46 19.86
C ASP A 42 7.83 -30.10 19.72
N ASP A 43 7.26 -29.59 20.82
CA ASP A 43 6.63 -28.27 20.88
C ASP A 43 7.62 -27.13 20.60
N LEU A 44 8.87 -27.24 21.08
CA LEU A 44 9.93 -26.27 20.84
C LEU A 44 10.36 -26.28 19.37
N ALA A 45 10.49 -27.47 18.78
CA ALA A 45 10.81 -27.61 17.36
C ALA A 45 9.74 -26.97 16.48
N GLU A 46 8.45 -27.15 16.82
CA GLU A 46 7.33 -26.50 16.13
C GLU A 46 7.42 -24.96 16.22
N ILE A 47 7.70 -24.42 17.41
CA ILE A 47 7.85 -22.97 17.62
C ILE A 47 9.03 -22.41 16.82
N GLU A 48 10.16 -23.12 16.77
CA GLU A 48 11.33 -22.72 15.99
C GLU A 48 11.03 -22.71 14.49
N GLN A 49 10.34 -23.73 13.97
CA GLN A 49 9.91 -23.78 12.58
C GLN A 49 8.94 -22.65 12.24
N ALA A 50 7.95 -22.40 13.10
CA ALA A 50 7.01 -21.29 12.94
C ALA A 50 7.71 -19.93 12.98
N THR A 51 8.71 -19.76 13.85
CA THR A 51 9.51 -18.53 13.93
C THR A 51 10.26 -18.28 12.62
N GLN A 52 10.88 -19.31 12.05
CA GLN A 52 11.55 -19.20 10.75
C GLN A 52 10.57 -18.89 9.63
N ALA A 53 9.37 -19.49 9.64
CA ALA A 53 8.32 -19.20 8.67
C ALA A 53 7.85 -17.74 8.77
N ALA A 54 7.61 -17.25 9.99
CA ALA A 54 7.24 -15.86 10.24
C ALA A 54 8.32 -14.88 9.75
N LEU A 55 9.60 -15.16 9.98
CA LEU A 55 10.71 -14.35 9.47
C LEU A 55 10.74 -14.28 7.93
N ARG A 56 10.48 -15.40 7.24
CA ARG A 56 10.37 -15.41 5.78
C ARG A 56 9.21 -14.56 5.28
N VAL A 57 8.04 -14.67 5.92
CA VAL A 57 6.86 -13.86 5.59
C VAL A 57 7.14 -12.37 5.83
N HIS A 58 7.74 -12.03 6.97
CA HIS A 58 8.13 -10.66 7.30
C HIS A 58 9.08 -10.07 6.24
N GLY A 59 10.11 -10.81 5.85
CA GLY A 59 11.06 -10.39 4.82
C GLY A 59 10.38 -10.15 3.46
N ALA A 60 9.47 -11.05 3.06
CA ALA A 60 8.71 -10.89 1.83
C ALA A 60 7.83 -9.62 1.87
N LEU A 61 7.07 -9.39 2.95
CA LEU A 61 6.23 -8.21 3.12
C LEU A 61 7.03 -6.91 3.07
N ARG A 62 8.19 -6.85 3.75
CA ARG A 62 9.09 -5.69 3.72
C ARG A 62 9.61 -5.41 2.31
N GLN A 63 9.94 -6.46 1.55
CA GLN A 63 10.39 -6.28 0.19
C GLN A 63 9.28 -5.82 -0.76
N HIS A 64 8.04 -6.31 -0.57
CA HIS A 64 6.89 -5.81 -1.31
C HIS A 64 6.63 -4.32 -1.04
N GLN A 65 6.59 -3.91 0.23
CA GLN A 65 6.41 -2.50 0.61
C GLN A 65 7.49 -1.60 0.01
N ARG A 66 8.75 -2.05 0.01
CA ARG A 66 9.85 -1.30 -0.61
C ARG A 66 9.66 -1.14 -2.12
N ARG A 67 9.28 -2.21 -2.82
CA ARG A 67 9.01 -2.15 -4.27
C ARG A 67 7.84 -1.23 -4.58
N GLU A 68 6.79 -1.23 -3.78
CA GLU A 68 5.65 -0.31 -3.94
C GLU A 68 6.07 1.15 -3.78
N ALA A 69 6.90 1.46 -2.78
CA ALA A 69 7.44 2.80 -2.58
C ALA A 69 8.35 3.22 -3.76
N GLU A 70 9.22 2.33 -4.22
CA GLU A 70 10.10 2.57 -5.38
C GLU A 70 9.30 2.80 -6.68
N LEU A 71 8.24 2.01 -6.92
CA LEU A 71 7.35 2.21 -8.08
C LEU A 71 6.56 3.51 -7.99
N THR A 72 6.10 3.89 -6.79
CA THR A 72 5.41 5.16 -6.58
C THR A 72 6.32 6.33 -6.94
N ALA A 73 7.56 6.34 -6.42
CA ALA A 73 8.53 7.37 -6.75
C ALA A 73 8.88 7.42 -8.25
N LEU A 74 8.97 6.27 -8.92
CA LEU A 74 9.19 6.20 -10.37
C LEU A 74 8.01 6.83 -11.14
N PHE A 75 6.77 6.52 -10.75
CA PHE A 75 5.58 7.09 -11.38
C PHE A 75 5.47 8.59 -11.17
N ASP A 76 5.77 9.09 -9.97
CA ASP A 76 5.78 10.52 -9.68
C ASP A 76 6.79 11.24 -10.59
N THR A 77 8.01 10.71 -10.69
CA THR A 77 9.06 11.27 -11.56
C THR A 77 8.66 11.24 -13.05
N ALA A 78 8.06 10.14 -13.52
CA ALA A 78 7.57 10.05 -14.89
C ALA A 78 6.42 11.03 -15.15
N GLY A 79 5.55 11.25 -14.15
CA GLY A 79 4.50 12.27 -14.16
C GLY A 79 5.08 13.68 -14.32
N ASP A 80 6.08 14.03 -13.51
CA ASP A 80 6.77 15.32 -13.57
C ASP A 80 7.40 15.56 -14.96
N LEU A 81 8.07 14.54 -15.52
CA LEU A 81 8.69 14.61 -16.84
C LEU A 81 7.67 14.71 -17.99
N ALA A 82 6.53 14.02 -17.88
CA ALA A 82 5.46 14.11 -18.86
C ALA A 82 4.77 15.48 -18.79
N ALA A 83 4.61 16.06 -17.60
CA ALA A 83 4.02 17.39 -17.42
C ALA A 83 4.89 18.47 -18.08
N LEU A 84 6.21 18.26 -18.11
CA LEU A 84 7.15 19.12 -18.84
C LEU A 84 7.05 19.02 -20.37
N ARG A 85 6.38 17.99 -20.94
CA ARG A 85 6.34 17.74 -22.40
C ARG A 85 4.95 17.67 -23.04
N ASP A 86 3.90 17.33 -22.30
CA ASP A 86 2.52 17.31 -22.75
C ASP A 86 1.56 17.29 -21.54
N LEU A 87 1.21 18.49 -21.07
CA LEU A 87 0.34 18.71 -19.91
C LEU A 87 -1.01 18.01 -20.05
N ASP A 88 -1.60 17.99 -21.25
CA ASP A 88 -2.94 17.44 -21.47
C ASP A 88 -2.96 15.91 -21.31
N ALA A 89 -1.86 15.23 -21.66
CA ALA A 89 -1.72 13.79 -21.45
C ALA A 89 -1.63 13.43 -19.95
N VAL A 90 -0.94 14.25 -19.16
CA VAL A 90 -0.83 14.05 -17.71
C VAL A 90 -2.17 14.28 -17.02
N LEU A 91 -2.86 15.37 -17.33
CA LEU A 91 -4.16 15.68 -16.75
C LEU A 91 -5.19 14.57 -17.03
N ARG A 92 -5.19 13.99 -18.25
CA ARG A 92 -6.01 12.80 -18.59
C ARG A 92 -5.69 11.60 -17.70
N SER A 93 -4.41 11.30 -17.46
CA SER A 93 -3.99 10.18 -16.60
C SER A 93 -4.45 10.36 -15.14
N ILE A 94 -4.35 11.59 -14.63
CA ILE A 94 -4.79 11.93 -13.26
C ILE A 94 -6.30 11.74 -13.11
N VAL A 95 -7.10 12.32 -14.00
CA VAL A 95 -8.57 12.24 -13.93
C VAL A 95 -9.06 10.79 -14.03
N ARG A 96 -8.45 10.00 -14.93
CA ARG A 96 -8.76 8.56 -15.05
C ARG A 96 -8.42 7.77 -13.79
N ARG A 97 -7.28 8.06 -13.14
CA ARG A 97 -6.87 7.37 -11.91
C ARG A 97 -7.77 7.75 -10.73
N ALA A 98 -8.13 9.02 -10.58
CA ALA A 98 -9.06 9.48 -9.54
C ALA A 98 -10.43 8.78 -9.66
N ARG A 99 -10.95 8.65 -10.89
CA ARG A 99 -12.19 7.91 -11.17
C ARG A 99 -12.12 6.44 -10.71
N MET A 100 -11.03 5.75 -11.06
CA MET A 100 -10.84 4.34 -10.68
C MET A 100 -10.70 4.15 -9.17
N LEU A 101 -9.98 5.06 -8.49
CA LEU A 101 -9.75 4.97 -7.04
C LEU A 101 -11.00 5.28 -6.21
N LEU A 102 -11.80 6.25 -6.65
CA LEU A 102 -13.02 6.67 -5.95
C LEU A 102 -14.25 5.86 -6.35
N GLY A 103 -14.12 4.99 -7.37
CA GLY A 103 -15.21 4.14 -7.84
C GLY A 103 -16.38 4.94 -8.43
N THR A 104 -16.13 6.13 -8.96
CA THR A 104 -17.17 7.02 -9.49
C THR A 104 -17.36 6.84 -11.00
N ASP A 105 -18.56 7.14 -11.50
CA ASP A 105 -18.87 6.97 -12.93
C ASP A 105 -18.19 8.01 -13.83
N THR A 106 -17.96 9.22 -13.32
CA THR A 106 -17.33 10.32 -14.05
C THR A 106 -16.38 11.10 -13.13
N ALA A 107 -15.27 11.58 -13.69
CA ALA A 107 -14.39 12.56 -13.06
C ALA A 107 -13.96 13.62 -14.09
N TYR A 108 -13.70 14.85 -13.66
CA TYR A 108 -13.27 15.93 -14.54
C TYR A 108 -12.34 16.91 -13.83
N LEU A 109 -11.59 17.69 -14.62
CA LEU A 109 -10.74 18.77 -14.15
C LEU A 109 -11.03 20.02 -14.98
N THR A 110 -11.31 21.12 -14.30
CA THR A 110 -11.52 22.43 -14.90
C THR A 110 -10.32 23.34 -14.61
N LEU A 111 -10.05 24.28 -15.51
CA LEU A 111 -9.04 25.32 -15.32
C LEU A 111 -9.69 26.70 -15.47
N PRO A 112 -9.30 27.68 -14.64
CA PRO A 112 -9.73 29.05 -14.85
C PRO A 112 -9.12 29.61 -16.14
N ASP A 113 -9.91 30.36 -16.88
CA ASP A 113 -9.48 31.19 -18.01
C ASP A 113 -9.54 32.65 -17.57
N GLU A 114 -8.38 33.20 -17.20
CA GLU A 114 -8.29 34.55 -16.66
C GLU A 114 -8.57 35.63 -17.72
N GLU A 115 -8.41 35.33 -19.00
CA GLU A 115 -8.72 36.28 -20.09
C GLU A 115 -10.23 36.31 -20.39
N ALA A 116 -10.91 35.17 -20.30
CA ALA A 116 -12.35 35.06 -20.54
C ALA A 116 -13.21 35.29 -19.27
N GLY A 117 -12.61 35.22 -18.07
CA GLY A 117 -13.28 35.44 -16.80
C GLY A 117 -14.19 34.29 -16.35
N ASP A 118 -13.99 33.09 -16.89
CA ASP A 118 -14.77 31.89 -16.59
C ASP A 118 -13.86 30.67 -16.37
N THR A 119 -14.43 29.49 -16.15
CA THR A 119 -13.68 28.25 -15.91
C THR A 119 -14.11 27.20 -16.92
N PHE A 120 -13.17 26.60 -17.65
CA PHE A 120 -13.49 25.64 -18.70
C PHE A 120 -13.09 24.22 -18.32
N MET A 121 -13.86 23.25 -18.82
CA MET A 121 -13.55 21.83 -18.69
C MET A 121 -12.29 21.50 -19.51
N ARG A 122 -11.17 21.21 -18.82
CA ARG A 122 -9.91 20.89 -19.50
C ARG A 122 -9.82 19.41 -19.86
N VAL A 123 -10.25 18.56 -18.94
CA VAL A 123 -10.22 17.10 -19.08
C VAL A 123 -11.44 16.48 -18.43
N THR A 124 -12.07 15.51 -19.09
CA THR A 124 -13.15 14.68 -18.54
C THR A 124 -12.88 13.21 -18.84
N ASP A 125 -13.13 12.33 -17.87
CA ASP A 125 -13.06 10.88 -18.03
C ASP A 125 -14.36 10.23 -17.53
N GLY A 126 -14.91 9.28 -18.30
CA GLY A 126 -16.18 8.61 -17.97
C GLY A 126 -17.46 9.35 -18.38
N SER A 127 -17.38 10.33 -19.28
CA SER A 127 -18.55 10.97 -19.91
C SER A 127 -18.56 10.72 -21.43
N VAL A 128 -19.70 10.25 -21.94
CA VAL A 128 -19.96 10.06 -23.39
C VAL A 128 -20.51 11.32 -24.07
N SER A 129 -20.76 12.40 -23.32
CA SER A 129 -21.34 13.64 -23.85
C SER A 129 -20.27 14.65 -24.21
N GLU A 130 -20.14 14.98 -25.50
CA GLU A 130 -19.26 16.06 -26.01
C GLU A 130 -19.65 17.43 -25.44
N LEU A 131 -20.92 17.65 -25.13
CA LEU A 131 -21.44 18.87 -24.51
C LEU A 131 -20.86 19.07 -23.10
N PHE A 132 -20.68 17.99 -22.35
CA PHE A 132 -20.10 18.04 -21.02
C PHE A 132 -18.57 18.23 -21.09
N GLN A 133 -17.92 17.68 -22.11
CA GLN A 133 -16.47 17.83 -22.32
C GLN A 133 -16.05 19.25 -22.70
N ASN A 134 -16.95 20.05 -23.27
CA ASN A 134 -16.68 21.44 -23.70
C ASN A 134 -17.37 22.50 -22.83
N LEU A 135 -17.84 22.12 -21.65
CA LEU A 135 -18.65 22.99 -20.79
C LEU A 135 -17.78 24.08 -20.13
N ARG A 136 -18.28 25.32 -20.08
CA ARG A 136 -17.69 26.43 -19.33
C ARG A 136 -18.63 26.82 -18.19
N LEU A 137 -18.05 27.08 -17.02
CA LEU A 137 -18.73 27.41 -15.77
C LEU A 137 -18.49 28.89 -15.46
N GLN A 138 -19.57 29.61 -15.14
CA GLN A 138 -19.56 31.02 -14.70
C GLN A 138 -19.64 31.14 -13.18
#